data_AF-A0A9D6L4H2-F1
#
_entry.id   AF-A0A9D6L4H2-F1
#
_cell.length_a   1.000
_cell.length_b   1.000
_cell.length_c   1.000
_cell.angle_alpha   90.00
_cell.angle_beta   90.00
_cell.angle_gamma   90.00
#
_symmetry.space_group_name_H-M   'P 1'
#
loop_
_entity.id
_entity.type
_entity.pdbx_description
1 polymer ?
#
loop_
_entity_poly.entity_id
_entity_poly.type
_entity_poly.pdbx_seq_one_letter_code
_entity_poly.pdbx_strand_id
1 'polypeptide(L)'
;TIKKVVREPGERAKVAVESYDDRIDPVGACVGMKGSRIHAIVRELQNENIDVINYTENLELYIQRALSPAKIVSIKIDKENGRVAVFLKPDQVSLAIGKGGLNIKLASRLVGMEIDVFRETDGTAAEEDVDLDEFGDEVESWVIDELKRIGLDTAKSVLSLNKEELVRRTDLEEETIEQVLNVLKKEFEQQQQ
;
A
#
# COMPACT_ATOMS: atom_id res chain seq x y z
N THR A 1 -4.33 15.30 24.45
CA THR A 1 -4.24 16.58 23.71
C THR A 1 -4.78 16.40 22.30
N ILE A 2 -5.26 17.49 21.68
CA ILE A 2 -5.63 17.50 20.25
C ILE A 2 -4.39 17.92 19.48
N LYS A 3 -3.91 17.07 18.57
CA LYS A 3 -2.70 17.33 17.78
C LYS A 3 -3.00 18.13 16.52
N LYS A 4 -4.06 17.77 15.81
CA LYS A 4 -4.42 18.40 14.54
C LYS A 4 -5.88 18.16 14.19
N VAL A 5 -6.48 19.13 13.51
CA VAL A 5 -7.84 19.05 12.97
C VAL A 5 -7.81 19.46 11.52
N VAL A 6 -8.41 18.65 10.67
CA VAL A 6 -8.67 19.00 9.27
C VAL A 6 -10.14 18.77 8.98
N ARG A 7 -10.73 19.68 8.21
CA ARG A 7 -12.18 19.73 8.02
C ARG A 7 -12.52 20.19 6.61
N GLU A 8 -13.56 19.59 6.07
CA GLU A 8 -14.36 20.07 4.95
C GLU A 8 -15.78 20.32 5.50
N PRO A 9 -16.14 21.59 5.77
CA PRO A 9 -17.38 21.92 6.47
C PRO A 9 -18.62 21.33 5.80
N GLY A 10 -19.51 20.74 6.60
CA GLY A 10 -20.76 20.13 6.14
C GLY A 10 -20.61 18.71 5.57
N GLU A 11 -19.38 18.23 5.36
CA GLU A 11 -19.12 16.90 4.81
C GLU A 11 -18.38 16.00 5.80
N ARG A 12 -17.13 16.35 6.15
CA ARG A 12 -16.27 15.50 6.99
C ARG A 12 -15.16 16.26 7.71
N ALA A 13 -14.82 15.82 8.91
CA ALA A 13 -13.64 16.21 9.66
C ALA A 13 -12.81 14.99 10.11
N LYS A 14 -11.48 15.18 10.22
CA LYS A 14 -10.57 14.25 10.89
C LYS A 14 -9.85 14.97 12.03
N VAL A 15 -9.86 14.38 13.21
CA VAL A 15 -9.31 14.94 14.45
C VAL A 15 -8.29 13.96 15.01
N ALA A 16 -7.02 14.36 15.07
CA ALA A 16 -5.96 13.57 15.67
C ALA A 16 -5.82 13.93 17.15
N VAL A 17 -5.93 12.93 18.02
CA VAL A 17 -5.83 13.07 19.48
C VAL A 17 -4.78 12.12 20.04
N GLU A 18 -4.13 12.53 21.12
CA GLU A 18 -3.15 11.71 21.84
C GLU A 18 -3.41 11.79 23.35
N SER A 19 -2.88 10.84 24.10
CA SER A 19 -2.77 10.91 25.56
C SER A 19 -1.30 10.70 25.94
N TYR A 20 -0.85 11.38 27.01
CA TYR A 20 0.45 11.11 27.62
C TYR A 20 0.35 10.10 28.78
N ASP A 21 -0.87 9.69 29.15
CA ASP A 21 -1.13 8.63 30.12
C ASP A 21 -1.65 7.40 29.37
N ASP A 22 -0.88 6.31 29.40
CA ASP A 22 -1.18 5.05 28.70
C ASP A 22 -2.46 4.37 29.22
N ARG A 23 -2.94 4.74 30.41
CA ARG A 23 -4.20 4.24 30.99
C ARG A 23 -5.42 4.93 30.38
N ILE A 24 -5.22 5.99 29.62
CA ILE A 24 -6.29 6.80 29.01
C ILE A 24 -6.28 6.56 27.51
N ASP A 25 -7.36 5.97 26.99
CA ASP A 25 -7.64 5.98 25.55
C ASP A 25 -8.17 7.36 25.12
N PRO A 26 -7.39 8.16 24.36
CA PRO A 26 -7.82 9.49 23.96
C PRO A 26 -9.01 9.45 22.99
N VAL A 27 -9.15 8.41 22.17
CA VAL A 27 -10.28 8.27 21.23
C VAL A 27 -11.55 7.97 22.01
N GLY A 28 -11.52 6.97 22.89
CA GLY A 28 -12.62 6.64 23.79
C GLY A 28 -13.05 7.85 24.63
N ALA A 29 -12.09 8.63 25.14
CA ALA A 29 -12.32 9.87 25.89
C ALA A 29 -13.01 10.99 25.07
N CYS A 30 -12.87 11.03 23.75
CA CYS A 30 -13.60 11.96 22.89
C CYS A 30 -14.96 11.40 22.43
N VAL A 31 -15.03 10.10 22.14
CA VAL A 31 -16.20 9.45 21.54
C VAL A 31 -17.32 9.22 22.57
N GLY A 32 -16.98 8.76 23.76
CA GLY A 32 -17.97 8.40 24.80
C GLY A 32 -18.57 7.02 24.62
N MET A 33 -19.31 6.56 25.63
CA MET A 33 -19.98 5.27 25.57
C MET A 33 -20.89 5.21 24.34
N LYS A 34 -20.62 4.25 23.43
CA LYS A 34 -21.35 4.09 22.16
C LYS A 34 -21.46 5.39 21.33
N GLY A 35 -20.44 6.25 21.40
CA GLY A 35 -20.42 7.51 20.65
C GLY A 35 -21.29 8.64 21.21
N SER A 36 -21.76 8.54 22.46
CA SER A 36 -22.68 9.52 23.04
C SER A 36 -22.22 10.97 22.95
N ARG A 37 -20.91 11.22 23.11
CA ARG A 37 -20.33 12.57 23.09
C ARG A 37 -20.12 13.06 21.67
N ILE A 38 -19.50 12.24 20.82
CA ILE A 38 -19.23 12.64 19.43
C ILE A 38 -20.53 12.81 18.62
N HIS A 39 -21.53 11.96 18.85
CA HIS A 39 -22.83 12.07 18.17
C HIS A 39 -23.60 13.33 18.55
N ALA A 40 -23.38 13.90 19.75
CA ALA A 40 -23.97 15.20 20.08
C ALA A 40 -23.42 16.30 19.18
N ILE A 41 -22.09 16.33 19.00
CA ILE A 41 -21.41 17.28 18.12
C ILE A 41 -21.80 17.07 16.65
N VAL A 42 -21.84 15.81 16.19
CA VAL A 42 -22.27 15.49 14.82
C VAL A 42 -23.68 16.04 14.54
N ARG A 43 -24.62 15.94 15.50
CA ARG A 43 -25.97 16.51 15.35
C ARG A 43 -25.97 18.04 15.30
N GLU A 44 -25.15 18.69 16.13
CA GLU A 44 -24.97 20.15 16.11
C GLU A 44 -24.36 20.64 14.79
N LEU A 45 -23.49 19.83 14.18
CA LEU A 45 -22.87 20.09 12.89
C LEU A 45 -23.66 19.53 11.70
N GLN A 46 -24.99 19.45 11.82
CA GLN A 46 -25.89 19.04 10.73
C GLN A 46 -25.53 17.69 10.08
N ASN A 47 -25.11 16.72 10.90
CA ASN A 47 -24.67 15.38 10.48
C ASN A 47 -23.37 15.34 9.66
N GLU A 48 -22.47 16.30 9.87
CA GLU A 48 -21.08 16.21 9.39
C GLU A 48 -20.38 14.98 9.99
N ASN A 49 -19.70 14.18 9.16
CA ASN A 49 -18.98 12.99 9.64
C ASN A 49 -17.68 13.38 10.34
N ILE A 50 -17.46 12.90 11.57
CA ILE A 50 -16.24 13.24 12.34
C ILE A 50 -15.47 11.97 12.68
N ASP A 51 -14.25 11.85 12.15
CA ASP A 51 -13.31 10.79 12.52
C ASP A 51 -12.40 11.26 13.65
N VAL A 52 -12.41 10.54 14.76
CA VAL A 52 -11.44 10.73 15.85
C VAL A 52 -10.36 9.65 15.74
N ILE A 53 -9.12 10.08 15.56
CA ILE A 53 -7.98 9.22 15.25
C ILE A 53 -6.95 9.31 16.38
N ASN A 54 -6.44 8.18 16.83
CA ASN A 54 -5.32 8.13 17.76
C ASN A 54 -4.02 8.50 17.03
N TYR A 55 -3.44 9.64 17.37
CA TYR A 55 -2.15 10.08 16.89
C TYR A 55 -1.03 9.14 17.37
N THR A 56 0.01 9.00 16.58
CA THR A 56 1.22 8.26 16.93
C THR A 56 2.37 8.80 16.10
N GLU A 57 3.59 8.70 16.63
CA GLU A 57 4.81 9.07 15.91
C GLU A 57 5.20 8.02 14.86
N ASN A 58 4.68 6.79 14.97
CA ASN A 58 4.84 5.79 13.92
C ASN A 58 4.00 6.21 12.69
N LEU A 59 4.68 6.69 11.66
CA LEU A 59 4.07 7.28 10.49
C LEU A 59 3.19 6.28 9.71
N GLU A 60 3.63 5.04 9.52
CA GLU A 60 2.83 4.00 8.84
C GLU A 60 1.51 3.75 9.57
N LEU A 61 1.58 3.57 10.89
CA LEU A 61 0.39 3.36 11.71
C LEU A 61 -0.52 4.59 11.72
N TYR A 62 0.06 5.80 11.69
CA TYR A 62 -0.71 7.03 11.64
C TYR A 62 -1.46 7.18 10.30
N ILE A 63 -0.79 6.89 9.17
CA ILE A 63 -1.39 6.86 7.83
C ILE A 63 -2.53 5.83 7.77
N GLN A 64 -2.29 4.62 8.27
CA GLN A 64 -3.30 3.56 8.32
C GLN A 64 -4.55 4.00 9.08
N ARG A 65 -4.38 4.64 10.25
CA ARG A 65 -5.51 5.17 11.03
C ARG A 65 -6.20 6.34 10.33
N ALA A 66 -5.46 7.19 9.63
CA ALA A 66 -6.01 8.33 8.90
C ALA A 66 -6.90 7.92 7.72
N LEU A 67 -6.57 6.82 7.03
CA LEU A 67 -7.31 6.27 5.90
C LEU A 67 -8.48 5.34 6.30
N SER A 68 -8.61 5.00 7.59
CA SER A 68 -9.76 4.26 8.12
C SER A 68 -11.08 4.85 7.60
N PRO A 69 -12.02 4.03 7.08
CA PRO A 69 -12.15 2.58 7.30
C PRO A 69 -11.41 1.66 6.32
N ALA A 70 -10.66 2.20 5.35
CA ALA A 70 -10.00 1.37 4.34
C ALA A 70 -8.86 0.52 4.93
N LYS A 71 -8.82 -0.76 4.56
CA LYS A 71 -7.75 -1.67 4.98
C LYS A 71 -6.61 -1.66 3.97
N ILE A 72 -5.48 -1.11 4.41
CA ILE A 72 -4.25 -1.03 3.63
C ILE A 72 -3.49 -2.36 3.72
N VAL A 73 -2.86 -2.76 2.61
CA VAL A 73 -2.03 -3.96 2.55
C VAL A 73 -0.56 -3.62 2.72
N SER A 74 -0.05 -2.61 2.02
CA SER A 74 1.31 -2.10 2.19
C SER A 74 1.39 -0.59 1.98
N ILE A 75 2.44 0.02 2.56
CA ILE A 75 2.71 1.46 2.51
C ILE A 75 4.18 1.64 2.11
N LYS A 76 4.43 2.49 1.11
CA LYS A 76 5.77 2.97 0.77
C LYS A 76 5.84 4.46 1.06
N ILE A 77 6.84 4.87 1.83
CA ILE A 77 6.98 6.24 2.32
C ILE A 77 8.24 6.86 1.72
N ASP A 78 8.04 7.88 0.89
CA ASP A 78 9.11 8.74 0.40
C ASP A 78 9.14 10.01 1.26
N LYS A 79 10.07 10.04 2.21
CA LYS A 79 10.24 11.16 3.15
C LYS A 79 10.87 12.39 2.49
N GLU A 80 11.64 12.23 1.42
CA GLU A 80 12.34 13.32 0.76
C GLU A 80 11.35 14.16 -0.05
N ASN A 81 10.46 13.50 -0.79
CA ASN A 81 9.45 14.15 -1.61
C ASN A 81 8.13 14.41 -0.86
N GLY A 82 8.00 13.93 0.39
CA GLY A 82 6.78 14.11 1.19
C GLY A 82 5.59 13.31 0.65
N ARG A 83 5.85 12.15 0.04
CA ARG A 83 4.87 11.31 -0.66
C ARG A 83 4.72 9.93 -0.02
N VAL A 84 3.54 9.36 -0.15
CA VAL A 84 3.20 8.04 0.37
C VAL A 84 2.38 7.29 -0.68
N ALA A 85 2.87 6.15 -1.12
CA ALA A 85 2.10 5.21 -1.92
C ALA A 85 1.46 4.17 -1.00
N VAL A 86 0.13 4.06 -1.05
CA VAL A 86 -0.63 3.04 -0.29
C VAL A 86 -1.25 2.04 -1.25
N PHE A 87 -1.01 0.75 -0.98
CA PHE A 87 -1.53 -0.34 -1.80
C PHE A 87 -2.69 -1.01 -1.09
N LEU A 88 -3.82 -1.12 -1.77
CA LEU A 88 -5.06 -1.65 -1.22
C LEU A 88 -5.71 -2.63 -2.19
N LYS A 89 -6.43 -3.62 -1.64
CA LYS A 89 -7.29 -4.49 -2.44
C LYS A 89 -8.33 -3.68 -3.23
N PRO A 90 -8.78 -4.16 -4.40
CA PRO A 90 -9.71 -3.43 -5.27
C PRO A 90 -10.99 -2.95 -4.56
N ASP A 91 -11.53 -3.73 -3.64
CA ASP A 91 -12.73 -3.40 -2.84
C ASP A 91 -12.48 -2.29 -1.80
N GLN A 92 -11.23 -2.11 -1.37
CA GLN A 92 -10.83 -1.12 -0.37
C GLN A 92 -10.48 0.24 -0.96
N VAL A 93 -10.15 0.32 -2.26
CA VAL A 93 -9.77 1.59 -2.93
C VAL A 93 -10.88 2.63 -2.86
N SER A 94 -12.13 2.23 -3.09
CA SER A 94 -13.27 3.16 -3.01
C SER A 94 -13.43 3.75 -1.60
N LEU A 95 -13.19 2.95 -0.56
CA LEU A 95 -13.23 3.40 0.83
C LEU A 95 -12.07 4.36 1.15
N ALA A 96 -10.87 4.09 0.62
CA ALA A 96 -9.69 4.93 0.84
C ALA A 96 -9.87 6.33 0.22
N ILE A 97 -10.37 6.39 -1.02
CA ILE A 97 -10.67 7.64 -1.71
C ILE A 97 -11.83 8.37 -1.00
N GLY A 98 -12.91 7.65 -0.72
CA GLY A 98 -14.14 8.20 -0.14
C GLY A 98 -14.96 9.03 -1.13
N LYS A 99 -16.18 9.41 -0.73
CA LYS A 99 -17.08 10.23 -1.55
C LYS A 99 -16.38 11.56 -1.93
N GLY A 100 -16.26 11.84 -3.23
CA GLY A 100 -15.60 13.04 -3.74
C GLY A 100 -14.11 13.15 -3.41
N GLY A 101 -13.44 12.04 -3.06
CA GLY A 101 -12.03 12.07 -2.67
C GLY A 101 -11.76 12.67 -1.29
N LEU A 102 -12.81 12.91 -0.48
CA LEU A 102 -12.66 13.61 0.79
C LEU A 102 -11.86 12.83 1.83
N ASN A 103 -11.93 11.50 1.83
CA ASN A 103 -11.23 10.71 2.84
C ASN A 103 -9.71 10.81 2.65
N ILE A 104 -9.23 10.55 1.43
CA ILE A 104 -7.82 10.67 1.07
C ILE A 104 -7.34 12.12 1.21
N LYS A 105 -8.11 13.12 0.73
CA LYS A 105 -7.76 14.55 0.86
C LYS A 105 -7.56 14.96 2.32
N LEU A 106 -8.47 14.56 3.22
CA LEU A 106 -8.36 14.87 4.64
C LEU A 106 -7.23 14.06 5.29
N ALA A 107 -7.03 12.79 4.93
CA ALA A 107 -5.91 12.00 5.44
C ALA A 107 -4.56 12.62 5.09
N SER A 108 -4.35 13.01 3.83
CA SER A 108 -3.13 13.69 3.34
C SER A 108 -2.90 14.99 4.10
N ARG A 109 -3.93 15.83 4.27
CA ARG A 109 -3.84 17.07 5.06
C ARG A 109 -3.56 16.80 6.53
N LEU A 110 -4.11 15.74 7.12
CA LEU A 110 -3.93 15.40 8.53
C LEU A 110 -2.49 14.94 8.78
N VAL A 111 -2.01 13.97 8.00
CA VAL A 111 -0.63 13.45 8.09
C VAL A 111 0.41 14.50 7.69
N GLY A 112 0.09 15.35 6.70
CA GLY A 112 1.00 16.34 6.15
C GLY A 112 1.88 15.82 5.02
N MET A 113 1.44 14.77 4.32
CA MET A 113 2.10 14.17 3.16
C MET A 113 1.08 13.97 2.04
N GLU A 114 1.52 13.97 0.79
CA GLU A 114 0.67 13.53 -0.33
C GLU A 114 0.53 12.01 -0.26
N ILE A 115 -0.70 11.51 -0.41
CA ILE A 115 -1.02 10.08 -0.33
C ILE A 115 -1.64 9.68 -1.65
N ASP A 116 -1.05 8.69 -2.30
CA ASP A 116 -1.49 8.10 -3.56
C ASP A 116 -1.98 6.67 -3.32
N VAL A 117 -3.18 6.36 -3.83
CA VAL A 117 -3.81 5.05 -3.66
C VAL A 117 -3.64 4.20 -4.91
N PHE A 118 -3.03 3.03 -4.73
CA PHE A 118 -2.83 2.04 -5.76
C PHE A 118 -3.65 0.79 -5.45
N ARG A 119 -4.14 0.16 -6.52
CA ARG A 119 -4.74 -1.18 -6.42
C ARG A 119 -3.59 -2.17 -6.29
N GLU A 120 -3.64 -2.98 -5.25
CA GLU A 120 -2.86 -4.19 -5.18
C GLU A 120 -3.42 -5.14 -6.24
N THR A 121 -2.79 -5.16 -7.40
CA THR A 121 -2.94 -6.23 -8.37
C THR A 121 -2.11 -7.40 -7.86
N ASP A 122 -2.77 -8.55 -7.64
CA ASP A 122 -2.14 -9.80 -7.21
C ASP A 122 -0.83 -10.01 -8.00
N GLY A 123 0.32 -9.79 -7.36
CA GLY A 123 1.65 -10.00 -7.95
C GLY A 123 2.49 -8.78 -8.33
N THR A 124 2.06 -7.54 -8.09
CA THR A 124 2.84 -6.35 -8.51
C THR A 124 3.65 -5.73 -7.38
N ALA A 125 4.72 -6.42 -6.99
CA ALA A 125 5.95 -5.78 -6.48
C ALA A 125 6.66 -5.01 -7.61
N ALA A 126 5.92 -4.17 -8.35
CA ALA A 126 6.32 -3.55 -9.61
C ALA A 126 7.34 -2.41 -9.47
N GLU A 127 8.15 -2.42 -8.41
CA GLU A 127 9.31 -1.52 -8.30
C GLU A 127 10.63 -2.27 -8.06
N GLU A 128 10.63 -3.61 -8.05
CA GLU A 128 11.85 -4.43 -8.02
C GLU A 128 11.67 -5.69 -8.87
N ASP A 129 11.04 -5.58 -10.03
CA ASP A 129 10.99 -6.69 -10.97
C ASP A 129 11.58 -6.22 -12.28
N VAL A 130 12.54 -6.98 -12.76
CA VAL A 130 13.32 -6.66 -13.94
C VAL A 130 12.67 -7.37 -15.12
N ASP A 131 12.43 -6.65 -16.22
CA ASP A 131 11.93 -7.24 -17.47
C ASP A 131 12.94 -8.27 -17.97
N LEU A 132 12.48 -9.42 -18.47
CA LEU A 132 13.38 -10.41 -19.04
C LEU A 132 14.23 -9.87 -20.20
N ASP A 133 13.76 -8.83 -20.90
CA ASP A 133 14.53 -8.18 -21.97
C ASP A 133 15.85 -7.56 -21.46
N GLU A 134 15.93 -7.18 -20.18
CA GLU A 134 17.16 -6.64 -19.60
C GLU A 134 18.23 -7.72 -19.40
N PHE A 135 17.87 -9.00 -19.48
CA PHE A 135 18.80 -10.13 -19.38
C PHE A 135 19.31 -10.61 -20.75
N GLY A 136 19.07 -9.87 -21.83
CA GLY A 136 19.51 -10.24 -23.18
C GLY A 136 21.03 -10.42 -23.34
N ASP A 137 21.81 -9.92 -22.38
CA ASP A 137 23.27 -10.05 -22.29
C ASP A 137 23.70 -11.44 -21.81
N GLU A 138 22.89 -12.08 -20.96
CA GLU A 138 23.19 -13.35 -20.28
C GLU A 138 22.27 -14.50 -20.71
N VAL A 139 21.10 -14.19 -21.29
CA VAL A 139 20.09 -15.16 -21.74
C VAL A 139 19.81 -14.95 -23.23
N GLU A 140 19.82 -16.03 -24.00
CA GLU A 140 19.57 -15.97 -25.44
C GLU A 140 18.14 -15.48 -25.74
N SER A 141 17.98 -14.62 -26.75
CA SER A 141 16.70 -13.95 -27.05
C SER A 141 15.53 -14.90 -27.29
N TRP A 142 15.78 -16.06 -27.93
CA TRP A 142 14.73 -17.04 -28.19
C TRP A 142 14.23 -17.73 -26.90
N VAL A 143 15.07 -17.81 -25.86
CA VAL A 143 14.68 -18.34 -24.54
C VAL A 143 13.78 -17.34 -23.82
N ILE A 144 14.09 -16.04 -23.93
CA ILE A 144 13.27 -14.95 -23.40
C ILE A 144 11.90 -14.97 -24.09
N ASP A 145 11.87 -15.04 -25.43
CA ASP A 145 10.64 -15.08 -26.21
C ASP A 145 9.75 -16.27 -25.82
N GLU A 146 10.37 -17.43 -25.54
CA GLU A 146 9.66 -18.64 -25.13
C GLU A 146 9.03 -18.51 -23.73
N LEU A 147 9.74 -17.88 -22.78
CA LEU A 147 9.21 -17.56 -21.45
C LEU A 147 8.08 -16.53 -21.53
N LYS A 148 8.24 -15.49 -22.36
CA LYS A 148 7.20 -14.47 -22.60
C LYS A 148 5.94 -15.07 -23.23
N ARG A 149 6.10 -16.05 -24.14
CA ARG A 149 4.98 -16.76 -24.77
C ARG A 149 4.02 -17.38 -23.76
N ILE A 150 4.53 -17.79 -22.60
CA ILE A 150 3.74 -18.42 -21.53
C ILE A 150 3.33 -17.45 -20.42
N GLY A 151 3.53 -16.14 -20.63
CA GLY A 151 3.18 -15.07 -19.70
C GLY A 151 4.17 -14.91 -18.55
N LEU A 152 5.42 -15.32 -18.75
CA LEU A 152 6.51 -15.04 -17.82
C LEU A 152 7.35 -13.90 -18.40
N ASP A 153 6.91 -12.67 -18.16
CA ASP A 153 7.52 -11.47 -18.76
C ASP A 153 8.64 -10.88 -17.89
N THR A 154 8.72 -11.30 -16.62
CA THR A 154 9.62 -10.70 -15.62
C THR A 154 10.43 -11.73 -14.84
N ALA A 155 11.56 -11.30 -14.27
CA ALA A 155 12.45 -12.18 -13.54
C ALA A 155 11.77 -12.84 -12.31
N LYS A 156 10.95 -12.11 -11.54
CA LYS A 156 10.17 -12.71 -10.42
C LYS A 156 9.08 -13.65 -10.92
N SER A 157 8.46 -13.38 -12.07
CA SER A 157 7.45 -14.28 -12.62
C SER A 157 8.05 -15.66 -12.92
N VAL A 158 9.27 -15.71 -13.48
CA VAL A 158 10.01 -16.95 -13.72
C VAL A 158 10.44 -17.61 -12.40
N LEU A 159 11.00 -16.85 -11.46
CA LEU A 159 11.47 -17.36 -10.16
C LEU A 159 10.33 -17.84 -9.24
N SER A 160 9.09 -17.44 -9.50
CA SER A 160 7.92 -17.88 -8.73
C SER A 160 7.52 -19.34 -9.02
N LEU A 161 8.01 -19.91 -10.13
CA LEU A 161 7.75 -21.28 -10.54
C LEU A 161 8.94 -22.19 -10.21
N ASN A 162 8.66 -23.45 -9.92
CA ASN A 162 9.69 -24.48 -9.77
C ASN A 162 10.16 -24.99 -11.14
N LYS A 163 11.37 -25.55 -11.18
CA LYS A 163 12.01 -26.11 -12.39
C LYS A 163 11.08 -27.06 -13.15
N GLU A 164 10.39 -27.94 -12.43
CA GLU A 164 9.48 -28.94 -13.00
C GLU A 164 8.29 -28.32 -13.72
N GLU A 165 7.78 -27.18 -13.24
CA GLU A 165 6.66 -26.47 -13.87
C GLU A 165 7.13 -25.68 -15.09
N LEU A 166 8.33 -25.10 -15.05
CA LEU A 166 8.93 -24.44 -16.20
C LEU A 166 9.18 -25.43 -17.35
N VAL A 167 9.70 -26.63 -17.05
CA VAL A 167 9.91 -27.70 -18.05
C VAL A 167 8.57 -28.17 -18.65
N ARG A 168 7.48 -28.17 -17.87
CA ARG A 168 6.16 -28.58 -18.37
C ARG A 168 5.51 -27.53 -19.25
N ARG A 169 5.77 -26.25 -18.99
CA ARG A 169 5.09 -25.13 -19.64
C ARG A 169 5.87 -24.58 -20.83
N THR A 170 7.17 -24.83 -20.92
CA THR A 170 8.03 -24.36 -22.01
C THR A 170 8.60 -25.52 -22.81
N ASP A 171 9.02 -25.24 -24.03
CA ASP A 171 9.77 -26.20 -24.87
C ASP A 171 11.29 -26.19 -24.58
N LEU A 172 11.71 -25.66 -23.42
CA LEU A 172 13.12 -25.51 -23.04
C LEU A 172 13.69 -26.76 -22.39
N GLU A 173 14.96 -27.03 -22.65
CA GLU A 173 15.69 -28.11 -21.98
C GLU A 173 15.91 -27.79 -20.50
N GLU A 174 15.99 -28.84 -19.69
CA GLU A 174 16.14 -28.73 -18.24
C GLU A 174 17.42 -27.98 -17.84
N GLU A 175 18.50 -28.15 -18.61
CA GLU A 175 19.77 -27.43 -18.43
C GLU A 175 19.64 -25.94 -18.71
N THR A 176 18.90 -25.55 -19.75
CA THR A 176 18.64 -24.15 -20.11
C THR A 176 17.83 -23.44 -19.03
N ILE A 177 16.80 -24.10 -18.50
CA ILE A 177 15.98 -23.55 -17.40
C ILE A 177 16.84 -23.35 -16.15
N GLU A 178 17.74 -24.29 -15.85
CA GLU A 178 18.64 -24.19 -14.71
C GLU A 178 19.63 -23.02 -14.86
N GLN A 179 20.17 -22.81 -16.06
CA GLN A 179 21.00 -21.65 -16.36
C GLN A 179 20.25 -20.34 -16.17
N VAL A 180 19.04 -20.21 -16.72
CA VAL A 180 18.19 -19.02 -16.55
C VAL A 180 17.91 -18.75 -15.08
N LEU A 181 17.46 -19.75 -14.31
CA LEU A 181 17.18 -19.59 -12.89
C LEU A 181 18.41 -19.15 -12.09
N ASN A 182 19.60 -19.61 -12.45
CA ASN A 182 20.84 -19.22 -11.79
C ASN A 182 21.23 -17.77 -12.12
N VAL A 183 21.12 -17.35 -13.38
CA VAL A 183 21.34 -15.97 -13.82
C VAL A 183 20.40 -15.02 -13.07
N LEU A 184 19.10 -15.30 -13.10
CA LEU A 184 18.10 -14.45 -12.43
C LEU A 184 18.37 -14.34 -10.92
N LYS A 185 18.66 -15.45 -10.23
CA LYS A 185 18.98 -15.43 -8.79
C LYS A 185 20.22 -14.61 -8.47
N LYS A 186 21.28 -14.76 -9.27
CA LYS A 186 22.56 -14.08 -9.04
C LYS A 186 22.43 -12.56 -9.19
N GLU A 187 21.60 -12.08 -10.10
CA GLU A 187 21.33 -10.65 -10.24
C GLU A 187 20.48 -10.10 -9.10
N PHE A 188 19.47 -10.85 -8.63
CA PHE A 188 18.69 -10.44 -7.44
C PHE A 188 19.52 -10.40 -6.15
N GLU A 189 20.49 -11.29 -5.98
CA GLU A 189 21.40 -11.27 -4.82
C GLU A 189 22.38 -10.08 -4.85
N GLN A 190 22.80 -9.64 -6.04
CA GLN A 190 23.67 -8.47 -6.22
C GLN A 190 22.96 -7.14 -5.94
N GLN A 191 21.65 -7.04 -6.23
CA GLN A 191 20.85 -5.83 -5.97
C GLN A 191 20.49 -5.64 -4.48
N GLN A 192 20.67 -6.65 -3.62
CA GLN A 192 20.38 -6.59 -2.18
C GLN A 192 21.62 -6.27 -1.31
N GLN A 193 22.78 -5.99 -1.90
CA GLN A 193 23.99 -5.50 -1.22
C GLN A 193 24.24 -4.02 -1.47
#